data_AF-A0A0C2WTZ3-F1
#
_entry.id   AF-A0A0C2WTZ3-F1
#
_cell.length_a   1.000
_cell.length_b   1.000
_cell.length_c   1.000
_cell.angle_alpha   90.00
_cell.angle_beta   90.00
_cell.angle_gamma   90.00
#
_symmetry.space_group_name_H-M   'P 1'
#
loop_
_entity.id
_entity.type
_entity.pdbx_description
1 polymer ?
#
loop_
_entity_poly.entity_id
_entity_poly.type
_entity_poly.pdbx_seq_one_letter_code
_entity_poly.pdbx_strand_id
1 'polypeptide(L)'
;MAVDRTEEFRHCIREFQASSPSKLPRKQSRNGHGAQADEQLSKATAIAYMQDAYTILKHIQALTRVLAVIKRPYLNVEVNDMVSSRDSAAVVDLMADGSALASLKHLSSQQRDQVDLQAKMIITKCAERVRGMEQVEKHRAELAASRTSKLLRMLPARLSPQNNSGTLSSDFLAAHNTSVTWYLNRRLAEVGQIQKEMQEERIKRQLERTRTLGSAITDPLRPPAPKATADSGSGLWPRISSAPSKPATLAASNPEDSDDDDEMELSQSQILQFEEENATILREAQDALATVQQAESRLMEISALQMELVSHLTQQAEITDQLYEDAIEAGATVGAGNKQLIEARRRQKDSRLFILVFLLGATMALLFLHNY
;
A
#
# COMPACT_ATOMS: atom_id res chain seq x y z
N MET A 1 3.52 18.70 33.25
CA MET A 1 4.04 17.36 33.56
C MET A 1 2.86 16.45 33.83
N ALA A 2 2.67 15.37 33.06
CA ALA A 2 1.61 14.41 33.33
C ALA A 2 1.99 13.64 34.61
N VAL A 3 1.12 13.71 35.63
CA VAL A 3 1.34 13.01 36.90
C VAL A 3 1.03 11.53 36.67
N ASP A 4 2.00 10.66 36.90
CA ASP A 4 1.82 9.22 36.82
C ASP A 4 0.99 8.73 38.01
N ARG A 5 -0.25 8.30 37.74
CA ARG A 5 -1.23 7.82 38.74
C ARG A 5 -1.34 6.29 38.77
N THR A 6 -0.36 5.58 38.20
CA THR A 6 -0.40 4.11 38.11
C THR A 6 -0.49 3.45 39.49
N GLU A 7 0.15 4.02 40.51
CA GLU A 7 0.11 3.49 41.88
C GLU A 7 -1.24 3.70 42.58
N GLU A 8 -1.86 4.86 42.41
CA GLU A 8 -3.22 5.12 42.91
C GLU A 8 -4.22 4.13 42.31
N PHE A 9 -4.11 3.89 41.00
CA PHE A 9 -4.96 2.92 40.30
C PHE A 9 -4.78 1.49 40.83
N ARG A 10 -3.53 1.05 41.06
CA ARG A 10 -3.22 -0.27 41.64
C ARG A 10 -3.77 -0.42 43.07
N HIS A 11 -3.80 0.66 43.84
CA HIS A 11 -4.37 0.66 45.19
C HIS A 11 -5.89 0.47 45.15
N CYS A 12 -6.58 1.26 44.32
CA CYS A 12 -8.03 1.15 44.12
C CYS A 12 -8.45 -0.25 43.62
N ILE A 13 -7.68 -0.88 42.73
CA ILE A 13 -7.95 -2.24 42.27
C ILE A 13 -7.86 -3.25 43.42
N ARG A 14 -6.82 -3.16 44.26
CA ARG A 14 -6.65 -4.07 45.41
C ARG A 14 -7.77 -3.92 46.42
N GLU A 15 -8.19 -2.69 46.68
CA GLU A 15 -9.31 -2.38 47.57
C GLU A 15 -10.65 -2.88 47.01
N PHE A 16 -10.87 -2.77 45.70
CA PHE A 16 -12.04 -3.32 45.03
C PHE A 16 -12.06 -4.86 45.01
N GLN A 17 -10.89 -5.49 44.86
CA GLN A 17 -10.74 -6.95 44.94
C GLN A 17 -10.96 -7.47 46.37
N ALA A 18 -10.55 -6.70 47.39
CA ALA A 18 -10.76 -7.05 48.79
C ALA A 18 -12.23 -6.85 49.25
N SER A 19 -12.93 -5.87 48.67
CA SER A 19 -14.33 -5.55 49.01
C SER A 19 -15.37 -6.34 48.21
N SER A 20 -14.99 -6.94 47.07
CA SER A 20 -15.88 -7.86 46.35
C SER A 20 -16.00 -9.19 47.11
N PRO A 21 -17.22 -9.62 47.50
CA PRO A 21 -17.40 -10.95 48.08
C PRO A 21 -16.91 -11.99 47.05
N SER A 22 -15.98 -12.82 47.53
CA SER A 22 -15.36 -13.95 46.85
C SER A 22 -16.26 -14.56 45.77
N LYS A 23 -15.70 -14.65 44.55
CA LYS A 23 -16.20 -15.39 43.38
C LYS A 23 -17.21 -16.47 43.80
N LEU A 24 -18.51 -16.18 43.63
CA LEU A 24 -19.52 -17.23 43.59
C LEU A 24 -19.00 -18.26 42.58
N PRO A 25 -18.92 -19.56 42.95
CA PRO A 25 -18.41 -20.58 42.04
C PRO A 25 -19.25 -20.50 40.78
N ARG A 26 -18.62 -20.02 39.70
CA ARG A 26 -19.19 -19.99 38.37
C ARG A 26 -19.55 -21.45 38.10
N LYS A 27 -20.84 -21.78 38.19
CA LYS A 27 -21.36 -23.13 37.96
C LYS A 27 -20.82 -23.54 36.59
N GLN A 28 -19.72 -24.31 36.56
CA GLN A 28 -19.15 -24.83 35.35
C GLN A 28 -20.20 -25.77 34.80
N SER A 29 -20.96 -25.26 33.84
CA SER A 29 -21.82 -26.10 33.01
C SER A 29 -20.96 -27.24 32.50
N ARG A 30 -21.40 -28.49 32.71
CA ARG A 30 -20.68 -29.72 32.35
C ARG A 30 -20.38 -29.86 30.84
N ASN A 31 -20.76 -28.87 30.03
CA ASN A 31 -20.45 -28.76 28.59
C ASN A 31 -19.22 -27.87 28.29
N GLY A 32 -18.41 -27.51 29.28
CA GLY A 32 -17.30 -26.54 29.14
C GLY A 32 -16.11 -26.95 28.27
N HIS A 33 -15.92 -28.25 27.97
CA HIS A 33 -14.76 -28.68 27.16
C HIS A 33 -14.87 -28.29 25.67
N GLY A 34 -16.07 -28.31 25.08
CA GLY A 34 -16.27 -27.86 23.70
C GLY A 34 -16.09 -26.33 23.54
N ALA A 35 -16.66 -25.56 24.47
CA ALA A 35 -16.58 -24.10 24.43
C ALA A 35 -15.14 -23.56 24.65
N GLN A 36 -14.32 -24.24 25.46
CA GLN A 36 -12.92 -23.87 25.64
C GLN A 36 -12.06 -24.18 24.41
N ALA A 37 -12.32 -25.30 23.74
CA ALA A 37 -11.62 -25.65 22.50
C ALA A 37 -11.95 -24.68 21.36
N ASP A 38 -13.23 -24.31 21.21
CA ASP A 38 -13.67 -23.32 20.22
C ASP A 38 -13.08 -21.93 20.49
N GLU A 39 -12.99 -21.52 21.76
CA GLU A 39 -12.38 -20.24 22.15
C GLU A 39 -10.87 -20.23 21.85
N GLN A 40 -10.16 -21.33 22.13
CA GLN A 40 -8.73 -21.46 21.80
C GLN A 40 -8.49 -21.43 20.28
N LEU A 41 -9.32 -22.13 19.50
CA LEU A 41 -9.24 -22.12 18.04
C LEU A 41 -9.48 -20.70 17.48
N SER A 42 -10.48 -19.98 17.99
CA SER A 42 -10.76 -18.60 17.57
C SER A 42 -9.61 -17.62 17.87
N LYS A 43 -8.90 -17.83 18.99
CA LYS A 43 -7.71 -17.05 19.33
C LYS A 43 -6.54 -17.40 18.42
N ALA A 44 -6.33 -18.68 18.14
CA ALA A 44 -5.29 -19.12 17.23
C ALA A 44 -5.48 -18.57 15.81
N THR A 45 -6.72 -18.56 15.30
CA THR A 45 -7.02 -17.98 13.98
C THR A 45 -6.84 -16.46 13.97
N ALA A 46 -7.22 -15.75 15.03
CA ALA A 46 -6.96 -14.31 15.14
C ALA A 46 -5.46 -14.00 15.20
N ILE A 47 -4.66 -14.79 15.91
CA ILE A 47 -3.20 -14.63 15.96
C ILE A 47 -2.59 -14.89 14.58
N ALA A 48 -2.99 -15.96 13.91
CA ALA A 48 -2.52 -16.28 12.56
C ALA A 48 -2.85 -15.17 11.56
N TYR A 49 -4.09 -14.64 11.61
CA TYR A 49 -4.52 -13.51 10.79
C TYR A 49 -3.64 -12.28 10.99
N MET A 50 -3.36 -11.91 12.23
CA MET A 50 -2.49 -10.76 12.53
C MET A 50 -1.03 -11.02 12.14
N GLN A 51 -0.53 -12.25 12.32
CA GLN A 51 0.81 -12.63 11.89
C GLN A 51 0.97 -12.50 10.37
N ASP A 52 -0.03 -12.93 9.61
CA ASP A 52 -0.08 -12.73 8.16
C ASP A 52 -0.08 -11.25 7.79
N ALA A 53 -0.91 -10.45 8.47
CA ALA A 53 -0.96 -8.99 8.28
C ALA A 53 0.41 -8.32 8.47
N TYR A 54 1.10 -8.65 9.56
CA TYR A 54 2.44 -8.11 9.84
C TYR A 54 3.49 -8.60 8.83
N THR A 55 3.38 -9.83 8.37
CA THR A 55 4.28 -10.38 7.35
C THR A 55 4.12 -9.62 6.04
N ILE A 56 2.87 -9.38 5.60
CA ILE A 56 2.57 -8.57 4.41
C ILE A 56 3.08 -7.15 4.59
N LEU A 57 2.82 -6.51 5.74
CA LEU A 57 3.30 -5.16 6.02
C LEU A 57 4.83 -5.08 5.95
N LYS A 58 5.55 -6.07 6.49
CA LYS A 58 7.01 -6.14 6.41
C LYS A 58 7.49 -6.18 4.96
N HIS A 59 6.85 -6.99 4.10
CA HIS A 59 7.19 -7.06 2.68
C HIS A 59 6.90 -5.73 1.96
N ILE A 60 5.75 -5.10 2.20
CA ILE A 60 5.41 -3.79 1.62
C ILE A 60 6.41 -2.72 2.05
N GLN A 61 6.77 -2.67 3.35
CA GLN A 61 7.74 -1.71 3.88
C GLN A 61 9.17 -1.96 3.36
N ALA A 62 9.57 -3.22 3.19
CA ALA A 62 10.84 -3.56 2.57
C ALA A 62 10.88 -3.07 1.12
N LEU A 63 9.84 -3.39 0.34
CA LEU A 63 9.71 -2.96 -1.05
C LEU A 63 9.71 -1.43 -1.16
N THR A 64 8.94 -0.72 -0.32
CA THR A 64 8.90 0.75 -0.31
C THR A 64 10.29 1.35 -0.10
N ARG A 65 11.05 0.83 0.88
CA ARG A 65 12.41 1.30 1.19
C ARG A 65 13.35 1.03 0.02
N VAL A 66 13.29 -0.17 -0.55
CA VAL A 66 14.14 -0.55 -1.68
C VAL A 66 13.84 0.31 -2.90
N LEU A 67 12.57 0.48 -3.27
CA LEU A 67 12.15 1.36 -4.39
C LEU A 67 12.63 2.80 -4.20
N ALA A 68 12.57 3.33 -2.97
CA ALA A 68 13.07 4.68 -2.67
C ALA A 68 14.59 4.81 -2.87
N VAL A 69 15.36 3.79 -2.45
CA VAL A 69 16.83 3.76 -2.61
C VAL A 69 17.21 3.65 -4.09
N ILE A 70 16.56 2.76 -4.84
CA ILE A 70 16.91 2.53 -6.25
C ILE A 70 16.40 3.58 -7.21
N LYS A 71 15.46 4.43 -6.80
CA LYS A 71 14.84 5.41 -7.71
C LYS A 71 15.89 6.20 -8.49
N ARG A 72 16.97 6.65 -7.85
CA ARG A 72 18.06 7.38 -8.51
C ARG A 72 18.85 6.50 -9.50
N PRO A 73 19.49 5.39 -9.10
CA PRO A 73 20.26 4.56 -10.03
C PRO A 73 19.39 3.88 -11.12
N TYR A 74 18.10 3.66 -10.87
CA TYR A 74 17.15 3.10 -11.83
C TYR A 74 16.85 4.08 -12.99
N LEU A 75 16.67 5.36 -12.64
CA LEU A 75 16.33 6.42 -13.58
C LEU A 75 17.54 6.92 -14.39
N ASN A 76 18.76 6.69 -13.91
CA ASN A 76 19.99 7.08 -14.61
C ASN A 76 20.26 6.17 -15.81
N VAL A 77 19.69 6.51 -16.98
CA VAL A 77 19.95 5.85 -18.27
C VAL A 77 21.22 6.44 -18.93
N GLU A 78 22.37 6.43 -18.23
CA GLU A 78 23.63 6.86 -18.84
C GLU A 78 24.27 5.74 -19.68
N VAL A 79 24.96 6.15 -20.75
CA VAL A 79 25.44 5.36 -21.91
C VAL A 79 26.57 4.37 -21.58
N ASN A 80 26.82 4.08 -20.31
CA ASN A 80 28.02 3.35 -19.90
C ASN A 80 27.83 1.82 -19.87
N ASP A 81 27.10 1.26 -20.82
CA ASP A 81 26.94 -0.20 -20.97
C ASP A 81 28.27 -0.91 -21.32
N MET A 82 29.28 -0.17 -21.77
CA MET A 82 30.61 -0.74 -22.08
C MET A 82 31.51 -1.00 -20.86
N VAL A 83 31.27 -0.38 -19.69
CA VAL A 83 32.17 -0.50 -18.52
C VAL A 83 31.56 -1.35 -17.40
N SER A 84 30.24 -1.60 -17.40
CA SER A 84 29.55 -2.29 -16.30
C SER A 84 29.45 -3.81 -16.38
N SER A 85 29.97 -4.47 -17.43
CA SER A 85 29.93 -5.94 -17.54
C SER A 85 30.65 -6.70 -16.41
N ARG A 86 31.46 -6.01 -15.60
CA ARG A 86 32.16 -6.62 -14.46
C ARG A 86 31.28 -6.80 -13.21
N ASP A 87 30.18 -6.06 -13.08
CA ASP A 87 29.29 -6.08 -11.91
C ASP A 87 27.93 -6.78 -12.15
N SER A 88 27.72 -7.37 -13.33
CA SER A 88 26.48 -8.07 -13.72
C SER A 88 26.14 -9.31 -12.86
N ALA A 89 27.03 -9.74 -11.97
CA ALA A 89 26.83 -10.91 -11.12
C ALA A 89 26.12 -10.62 -9.78
N ALA A 90 25.88 -9.36 -9.43
CA ALA A 90 25.10 -9.04 -8.23
C ALA A 90 23.62 -9.38 -8.48
N VAL A 91 23.17 -10.54 -7.98
CA VAL A 91 21.76 -10.90 -7.93
C VAL A 91 21.04 -9.84 -7.11
N VAL A 92 20.24 -9.02 -7.78
CA VAL A 92 19.37 -8.05 -7.12
C VAL A 92 18.26 -8.85 -6.44
N ASP A 93 18.32 -8.95 -5.12
CA ASP A 93 17.25 -9.48 -4.30
C ASP A 93 16.59 -8.31 -3.54
N LEU A 94 15.38 -7.92 -3.96
CA LEU A 94 14.61 -6.86 -3.29
C LEU A 94 14.18 -7.22 -1.87
N MET A 95 14.29 -8.49 -1.46
CA MET A 95 13.96 -8.95 -0.11
C MET A 95 15.20 -9.05 0.81
N ALA A 96 16.41 -8.99 0.24
CA ALA A 96 17.65 -8.91 1.00
C ALA A 96 17.91 -7.47 1.47
N ASP A 97 18.81 -7.30 2.45
CA ASP A 97 19.14 -5.98 3.01
C ASP A 97 19.51 -4.98 1.90
N GLY A 98 18.70 -3.92 1.75
CA GLY A 98 18.84 -2.89 0.71
C GLY A 98 20.15 -2.09 0.73
N SER A 99 21.07 -2.43 1.63
CA SER A 99 22.44 -1.90 1.72
C SER A 99 23.26 -2.23 0.48
N ALA A 100 23.12 -3.45 -0.06
CA ALA A 100 23.84 -3.87 -1.28
C ALA A 100 23.38 -3.10 -2.54
N LEU A 101 22.15 -2.59 -2.51
CA LEU A 101 21.54 -1.85 -3.61
C LEU A 101 21.80 -0.33 -3.51
N ALA A 102 22.04 0.18 -2.29
CA ALA A 102 22.39 1.58 -2.04
C ALA A 102 23.81 1.95 -2.52
N SER A 103 24.71 0.98 -2.60
CA SER A 103 26.09 1.19 -3.08
C SER A 103 26.20 1.25 -4.60
N LEU A 104 25.18 0.80 -5.35
CA LEU A 104 25.18 0.80 -6.81
C LEU A 104 24.81 2.18 -7.34
N LYS A 105 25.77 2.85 -7.99
CA LYS A 105 25.58 4.17 -8.63
C LYS A 105 24.75 4.08 -9.92
N HIS A 106 24.77 2.93 -10.59
CA HIS A 106 24.04 2.65 -11.82
C HIS A 106 23.51 1.21 -11.82
N LEU A 107 22.32 1.00 -12.39
CA LEU A 107 21.75 -0.33 -12.68
C LEU A 107 21.81 -0.58 -14.19
N SER A 108 22.20 -1.78 -14.63
CA SER A 108 22.14 -2.16 -16.05
C SER A 108 20.68 -2.25 -16.53
N SER A 109 20.44 -2.21 -17.84
CA SER A 109 19.08 -2.38 -18.39
C SER A 109 18.43 -3.69 -17.92
N GLN A 110 19.21 -4.79 -17.90
CA GLN A 110 18.76 -6.09 -17.42
C GLN A 110 18.44 -6.12 -15.93
N GLN A 111 19.25 -5.45 -15.10
CA GLN A 111 18.99 -5.36 -13.65
C GLN A 111 17.71 -4.56 -13.35
N ARG A 112 17.44 -3.50 -14.12
CA ARG A 112 16.18 -2.73 -13.99
C ARG A 112 14.97 -3.59 -14.33
N ASP A 113 15.05 -4.36 -15.41
CA ASP A 113 14.00 -5.30 -15.81
C ASP A 113 13.76 -6.38 -14.74
N GLN A 114 14.83 -6.88 -14.11
CA GLN A 114 14.74 -7.83 -13.00
C GLN A 114 14.06 -7.20 -11.76
N VAL A 115 14.41 -5.96 -11.44
CA VAL A 115 13.77 -5.19 -10.37
C VAL A 115 12.27 -5.04 -10.64
N ASP A 116 11.89 -4.69 -11.86
CA ASP A 116 10.50 -4.50 -12.26
C ASP A 116 9.70 -5.81 -12.15
N LEU A 117 10.28 -6.93 -12.60
CA LEU A 117 9.68 -8.25 -12.50
C LEU A 117 9.49 -8.68 -11.04
N GLN A 118 10.52 -8.51 -10.21
CA GLN A 118 10.46 -8.85 -8.80
C GLN A 118 9.49 -7.95 -8.04
N ALA A 119 9.49 -6.64 -8.27
CA ALA A 119 8.53 -5.72 -7.67
C ALA A 119 7.09 -6.10 -8.02
N LYS A 120 6.82 -6.39 -9.30
CA LYS A 120 5.51 -6.87 -9.76
C LYS A 120 5.11 -8.17 -9.03
N MET A 121 5.99 -9.16 -9.00
CA MET A 121 5.73 -10.44 -8.33
C MET A 121 5.43 -10.26 -6.82
N ILE A 122 6.17 -9.39 -6.14
CA ILE A 122 5.96 -9.10 -4.71
C ILE A 122 4.61 -8.42 -4.51
N ILE A 123 4.25 -7.44 -5.33
CA ILE A 123 2.97 -6.74 -5.24
C ILE A 123 1.80 -7.70 -5.48
N THR A 124 1.86 -8.51 -6.55
CA THR A 124 0.82 -9.50 -6.86
C THR A 124 0.67 -10.51 -5.74
N LYS A 125 1.78 -11.06 -5.22
CA LYS A 125 1.73 -12.02 -4.10
C LYS A 125 1.18 -11.40 -2.82
N CYS A 126 1.50 -10.13 -2.54
CA CYS A 126 0.91 -9.41 -1.40
C CYS A 126 -0.59 -9.18 -1.61
N ALA A 127 -1.03 -8.77 -2.81
CA ALA A 127 -2.44 -8.60 -3.15
C ALA A 127 -3.23 -9.91 -2.97
N GLU A 128 -2.70 -11.03 -3.46
CA GLU A 128 -3.31 -12.36 -3.31
C GLU A 128 -3.44 -12.76 -1.83
N ARG A 129 -2.40 -12.52 -1.02
CA ARG A 129 -2.47 -12.79 0.43
C ARG A 129 -3.49 -11.91 1.14
N VAL A 130 -3.59 -10.62 0.79
CA VAL A 130 -4.62 -9.73 1.35
C VAL A 130 -6.02 -10.21 0.95
N ARG A 131 -6.22 -10.61 -0.32
CA ARG A 131 -7.48 -11.22 -0.78
C ARG A 131 -7.81 -12.50 -0.01
N GLY A 132 -6.80 -13.33 0.31
CA GLY A 132 -6.97 -14.50 1.17
C GLY A 132 -7.43 -14.13 2.59
N MET A 133 -6.84 -13.10 3.20
CA MET A 133 -7.27 -12.60 4.51
C MET A 133 -8.71 -12.08 4.49
N GLU A 134 -9.11 -11.38 3.44
CA GLU A 134 -10.50 -10.91 3.28
C GLU A 134 -11.49 -12.07 3.16
N GLN A 135 -11.13 -13.14 2.45
CA GLN A 135 -11.97 -14.35 2.38
C GLN A 135 -12.12 -15.02 3.75
N VAL A 136 -11.04 -15.07 4.54
CA VAL A 136 -11.09 -15.58 5.91
C VAL A 136 -12.05 -14.76 6.77
N GLU A 137 -12.03 -13.42 6.68
CA GLU A 137 -12.98 -12.58 7.43
C GLU A 137 -14.40 -12.72 6.91
N LYS A 138 -14.62 -12.81 5.59
CA LYS A 138 -15.94 -13.07 5.01
C LYS A 138 -16.53 -14.39 5.53
N HIS A 139 -15.75 -15.47 5.52
CA HIS A 139 -16.18 -16.75 6.08
C HIS A 139 -16.45 -16.67 7.58
N ARG A 140 -15.64 -15.90 8.32
CA ARG A 140 -15.87 -15.66 9.75
C ARG A 140 -17.18 -14.91 10.01
N ALA A 141 -17.47 -13.89 9.22
CA ALA A 141 -18.71 -13.12 9.28
C ALA A 141 -19.93 -13.98 8.92
N GLU A 142 -19.83 -14.84 7.89
CA GLU A 142 -20.88 -15.80 7.52
C GLU A 142 -21.14 -16.84 8.62
N LEU A 143 -20.08 -17.35 9.26
CA LEU A 143 -20.20 -18.26 10.40
C LEU A 143 -20.81 -17.55 11.63
N ALA A 144 -20.47 -16.30 11.88
CA ALA A 144 -21.09 -15.49 12.92
C ALA A 144 -22.57 -15.24 12.63
N ALA A 145 -22.92 -14.91 11.39
CA ALA A 145 -24.29 -14.68 10.95
C ALA A 145 -25.14 -15.98 11.01
N SER A 146 -24.59 -17.12 10.60
CA SER A 146 -25.28 -18.42 10.65
C SER A 146 -25.46 -18.97 12.07
N ARG A 147 -24.59 -18.56 13.02
CA ARG A 147 -24.78 -18.83 14.46
C ARG A 147 -25.97 -18.08 15.06
N THR A 148 -26.32 -16.91 14.52
CA THR A 148 -27.57 -16.24 14.92
C THR A 148 -28.75 -16.98 14.29
N SER A 149 -29.72 -17.41 15.11
CA SER A 149 -30.82 -18.22 14.61
C SER A 149 -31.61 -17.47 13.52
N LYS A 150 -31.99 -18.17 12.45
CA LYS A 150 -32.74 -17.59 11.31
C LYS A 150 -34.03 -16.88 11.75
N LEU A 151 -34.62 -17.29 12.87
CA LEU A 151 -35.77 -16.65 13.51
C LEU A 151 -35.43 -15.31 14.17
N LEU A 152 -34.23 -15.16 14.76
CA LEU A 152 -33.77 -13.87 15.31
C LEU A 152 -33.49 -12.85 14.20
N ARG A 153 -33.14 -13.30 12.99
CA ARG A 153 -32.94 -12.44 11.81
C ARG A 153 -34.23 -11.80 11.30
N MET A 154 -35.39 -12.35 11.64
CA MET A 154 -36.72 -11.82 11.26
C MET A 154 -37.30 -10.85 12.30
N LEU A 155 -36.65 -10.69 13.46
CA LEU A 155 -37.09 -9.73 14.47
C LEU A 155 -36.56 -8.33 14.14
N PRO A 156 -37.35 -7.26 14.38
CA PRO A 156 -36.86 -5.89 14.27
C PRO A 156 -35.59 -5.72 15.10
N ALA A 157 -34.58 -5.02 14.57
CA ALA A 157 -33.26 -4.83 15.21
C ALA A 157 -33.34 -4.36 16.68
N ARG A 158 -34.45 -3.71 17.07
CA ARG A 158 -34.73 -3.25 18.44
C ARG A 158 -35.11 -4.34 19.44
N LEU A 159 -35.50 -5.52 18.98
CA LEU A 159 -35.95 -6.67 19.79
C LEU A 159 -35.07 -7.91 19.63
N SER A 160 -34.16 -7.90 18.65
CA SER A 160 -33.11 -8.92 18.59
C SER A 160 -32.25 -8.77 19.85
N PRO A 161 -31.99 -9.85 20.62
CA PRO A 161 -31.05 -9.81 21.72
C PRO A 161 -29.64 -9.77 21.14
N GLN A 162 -29.28 -8.62 20.57
CA GLN A 162 -27.94 -8.17 20.19
C GLN A 162 -27.10 -7.87 21.44
N ASN A 163 -27.32 -8.65 22.50
CA ASN A 163 -26.89 -8.35 23.86
C ASN A 163 -26.02 -9.46 24.43
N ASN A 164 -25.53 -10.36 23.57
CA ASN A 164 -24.51 -11.33 23.95
C ASN A 164 -23.16 -10.68 23.73
N SER A 165 -22.38 -10.52 24.79
CA SER A 165 -21.02 -9.94 24.75
C SER A 165 -20.12 -10.57 23.67
N GLY A 166 -20.40 -11.82 23.27
CA GLY A 166 -19.67 -12.53 22.22
C GLY A 166 -19.97 -12.08 20.77
N THR A 167 -21.18 -11.59 20.47
CA THR A 167 -21.49 -11.09 19.11
C THR A 167 -20.83 -9.74 18.86
N LEU A 168 -20.81 -8.86 19.86
CA LEU A 168 -20.18 -7.53 19.77
C LEU A 168 -18.67 -7.60 19.67
N SER A 169 -18.04 -8.50 20.43
CA SER A 169 -16.61 -8.77 20.28
C SER A 169 -16.30 -9.32 18.90
N SER A 170 -17.27 -10.00 18.26
CA SER A 170 -17.14 -10.45 16.89
C SER A 170 -17.30 -9.31 15.90
N ASP A 171 -18.25 -8.40 16.11
CA ASP A 171 -18.48 -7.23 15.25
C ASP A 171 -17.29 -6.26 15.31
N PHE A 172 -16.76 -5.99 16.51
CA PHE A 172 -15.54 -5.18 16.70
C PHE A 172 -14.32 -5.84 16.06
N LEU A 173 -14.17 -7.16 16.18
CA LEU A 173 -13.07 -7.87 15.54
C LEU A 173 -13.20 -7.88 14.01
N ALA A 174 -14.42 -7.95 13.47
CA ALA A 174 -14.68 -7.80 12.04
C ALA A 174 -14.30 -6.40 11.55
N ALA A 175 -14.77 -5.35 12.24
CA ALA A 175 -14.37 -3.97 11.95
C ALA A 175 -12.86 -3.77 12.02
N HIS A 176 -12.19 -4.35 13.03
CA HIS A 176 -10.73 -4.31 13.13
C HIS A 176 -10.06 -5.02 11.95
N ASN A 177 -10.43 -6.26 11.65
CA ASN A 177 -9.84 -7.04 10.57
C ASN A 177 -10.05 -6.37 9.21
N THR A 178 -11.25 -5.86 8.93
CA THR A 178 -11.56 -5.10 7.72
C THR A 178 -10.70 -3.82 7.63
N SER A 179 -10.51 -3.10 8.74
CA SER A 179 -9.63 -1.93 8.78
C SER A 179 -8.16 -2.28 8.51
N VAL A 180 -7.70 -3.44 8.98
CA VAL A 180 -6.33 -3.95 8.71
C VAL A 180 -6.17 -4.27 7.23
N THR A 181 -7.10 -5.01 6.61
CA THR A 181 -7.04 -5.31 5.17
C THR A 181 -7.11 -4.04 4.32
N TRP A 182 -7.96 -3.09 4.68
CA TRP A 182 -8.04 -1.79 4.01
C TRP A 182 -6.70 -1.04 4.09
N TYR A 183 -6.08 -0.99 5.28
CA TYR A 183 -4.78 -0.36 5.47
C TYR A 183 -3.69 -1.02 4.62
N LEU A 184 -3.65 -2.35 4.57
CA LEU A 184 -2.69 -3.10 3.76
C LEU A 184 -2.89 -2.85 2.26
N ASN A 185 -4.13 -2.91 1.77
CA ASN A 185 -4.46 -2.58 0.38
C ASN A 185 -4.05 -1.14 0.04
N ARG A 186 -4.27 -0.19 0.95
CA ARG A 186 -3.90 1.21 0.75
C ARG A 186 -2.39 1.36 0.60
N ARG A 187 -1.62 0.73 1.47
CA ARG A 187 -0.15 0.72 1.38
C ARG A 187 0.34 0.02 0.12
N LEU A 188 -0.32 -1.05 -0.31
CA LEU A 188 0.02 -1.75 -1.53
C LEU A 188 -0.23 -0.87 -2.77
N ALA A 189 -1.34 -0.15 -2.81
CA ALA A 189 -1.63 0.81 -3.88
C ALA A 189 -0.64 1.98 -3.88
N GLU A 190 -0.23 2.50 -2.71
CA GLU A 190 0.81 3.53 -2.61
C GLU A 190 2.14 3.04 -3.21
N VAL A 191 2.55 1.80 -2.92
CA VAL A 191 3.78 1.20 -3.47
C VAL A 191 3.67 0.92 -4.97
N GLY A 192 2.52 0.40 -5.42
CA GLY A 192 2.24 0.19 -6.83
C GLY A 192 2.27 1.50 -7.63
N GLN A 193 1.81 2.60 -7.04
CA GLN A 193 1.90 3.93 -7.63
C GLN A 193 3.36 4.39 -7.80
N ILE A 194 4.21 4.20 -6.78
CA ILE A 194 5.64 4.54 -6.86
C ILE A 194 6.33 3.72 -7.97
N GLN A 195 6.03 2.42 -8.07
CA GLN A 195 6.58 1.59 -9.14
C GLN A 195 6.14 2.09 -10.52
N LYS A 196 4.83 2.36 -10.69
CA LYS A 196 4.25 2.85 -11.94
C LYS A 196 4.90 4.15 -12.40
N GLU A 197 5.02 5.14 -11.51
CA GLU A 197 5.65 6.43 -11.82
C GLU A 197 7.10 6.26 -12.28
N MET A 198 7.86 5.38 -11.61
CA MET A 198 9.24 5.10 -11.96
C MET A 198 9.37 4.45 -13.34
N GLN A 199 8.44 3.56 -13.72
CA GLN A 199 8.39 2.93 -15.03
C GLN A 199 7.94 3.89 -16.13
N GLU A 200 6.93 4.73 -15.87
CA GLU A 200 6.51 5.80 -16.77
C GLU A 200 7.67 6.73 -17.10
N GLU A 201 8.43 7.16 -16.08
CA GLU A 201 9.62 7.97 -16.28
C GLU A 201 10.70 7.25 -17.13
N ARG A 202 10.92 5.94 -16.90
CA ARG A 202 11.87 5.16 -17.71
C ARG A 202 11.45 5.08 -19.17
N ILE A 203 10.19 4.74 -19.43
CA ILE A 203 9.65 4.62 -20.79
C ILE A 203 9.69 5.97 -21.48
N LYS A 204 9.34 7.05 -20.77
CA LYS A 204 9.44 8.41 -21.29
C LYS A 204 10.87 8.77 -21.72
N ARG A 205 11.87 8.48 -20.89
CA ARG A 205 13.29 8.72 -21.24
C ARG A 205 13.76 7.86 -22.41
N GLN A 206 13.29 6.62 -22.51
CA GLN A 206 13.60 5.74 -23.64
C GLN A 206 12.95 6.26 -24.94
N LEU A 207 11.69 6.71 -24.88
CA LEU A 207 10.96 7.26 -26.02
C LEU A 207 11.55 8.60 -26.49
N GLU A 208 11.99 9.45 -25.57
CA GLU A 208 12.73 10.67 -25.92
C GLU A 208 14.04 10.32 -26.63
N ARG A 209 14.75 9.28 -26.19
CA ARG A 209 15.98 8.81 -26.84
C ARG A 209 15.73 8.26 -28.24
N THR A 210 14.74 7.38 -28.41
CA THR A 210 14.39 6.86 -29.74
C THR A 210 13.94 7.97 -30.68
N ARG A 211 13.21 8.97 -30.16
CA ARG A 211 12.84 10.16 -30.91
C ARG A 211 14.07 10.98 -31.34
N THR A 212 15.08 11.14 -30.47
CA THR A 212 16.32 11.84 -30.85
C THR A 212 17.18 11.06 -31.84
N LEU A 213 17.26 9.73 -31.71
CA LEU A 213 17.96 8.88 -32.69
C LEU A 213 17.25 8.92 -34.05
N GLY A 214 15.91 8.83 -34.06
CA GLY A 214 15.10 8.98 -35.28
C GLY A 214 15.28 10.35 -35.94
N SER A 215 15.29 11.42 -35.15
CA SER A 215 15.49 12.78 -35.67
C SER A 215 16.89 13.02 -36.22
N ALA A 216 17.91 12.35 -35.69
CA ALA A 216 19.28 12.41 -36.21
C ALA A 216 19.42 11.70 -37.57
N ILE A 217 18.59 10.69 -37.83
CA ILE A 217 18.56 9.96 -39.11
C ILE A 217 17.82 10.76 -40.19
N THR A 218 16.77 11.50 -39.84
CA THR A 218 15.92 12.21 -40.82
C THR A 218 16.47 13.56 -41.27
N ASP A 219 17.49 14.10 -40.61
CA ASP A 219 18.09 15.41 -40.95
C ASP A 219 19.62 15.31 -41.17
N PRO A 220 20.08 14.64 -42.24
CA PRO A 220 21.50 14.47 -42.55
C PRO A 220 22.21 15.77 -42.95
N LEU A 221 21.47 16.89 -43.11
CA LEU A 221 22.02 18.22 -43.45
C LEU A 221 22.36 19.08 -42.21
N ARG A 222 22.09 18.59 -40.99
CA ARG A 222 22.46 19.30 -39.77
C ARG A 222 23.93 19.00 -39.44
N PRO A 223 24.85 19.98 -39.51
CA PRO A 223 26.26 19.74 -39.19
C PRO A 223 26.39 19.26 -37.73
N PRO A 224 27.32 18.34 -37.44
CA PRO A 224 27.57 17.88 -36.08
C PRO A 224 27.95 19.09 -35.23
N ALA A 225 27.17 19.37 -34.18
CA ALA A 225 27.51 20.43 -33.24
C ALA A 225 28.91 20.13 -32.68
N PRO A 226 29.81 21.13 -32.62
CA PRO A 226 31.17 20.90 -32.17
C PRO A 226 31.14 20.37 -30.75
N LYS A 227 31.79 19.22 -30.53
CA LYS A 227 32.09 18.71 -29.19
C LYS A 227 32.89 19.80 -28.49
N ALA A 228 32.26 20.51 -27.57
CA ALA A 228 32.95 21.41 -26.67
C ALA A 228 33.92 20.55 -25.83
N THR A 229 35.17 20.51 -26.25
CA THR A 229 36.29 20.11 -25.41
C THR A 229 36.28 21.05 -24.22
N ALA A 230 35.82 20.53 -23.09
CA ALA A 230 35.96 21.18 -21.82
C ALA A 230 37.45 21.24 -21.48
N ASP A 231 38.06 22.40 -21.69
CA ASP A 231 39.20 22.81 -20.90
C ASP A 231 38.99 24.24 -20.39
N SER A 232 39.24 24.37 -19.09
CA SER A 232 39.51 25.60 -18.34
C SER A 232 38.42 26.68 -18.24
N GLY A 233 37.74 26.65 -17.10
CA GLY A 233 37.88 27.71 -16.10
C GLY A 233 37.37 29.12 -16.43
N SER A 234 36.32 29.50 -15.70
CA SER A 234 36.00 30.87 -15.26
C SER A 234 35.24 31.79 -16.22
N GLY A 235 34.00 32.10 -15.81
CA GLY A 235 33.55 33.50 -15.80
C GLY A 235 32.45 33.91 -16.76
N LEU A 236 31.26 34.12 -16.19
CA LEU A 236 30.40 35.31 -16.37
C LEU A 236 29.69 35.53 -17.74
N TRP A 237 28.35 35.58 -17.65
CA TRP A 237 27.29 36.16 -18.52
C TRP A 237 27.73 37.20 -19.60
N PRO A 238 26.98 37.45 -20.72
CA PRO A 238 25.54 37.75 -20.64
C PRO A 238 24.58 37.49 -21.83
N ARG A 239 23.31 37.54 -21.42
CA ARG A 239 22.02 37.92 -22.01
C ARG A 239 22.03 38.96 -23.17
N ILE A 240 20.98 38.87 -24.02
CA ILE A 240 20.23 39.93 -24.77
C ILE A 240 20.46 40.05 -26.30
N SER A 241 19.46 39.51 -27.02
CA SER A 241 18.58 40.13 -28.03
C SER A 241 19.08 40.68 -29.38
N SER A 242 18.39 40.16 -30.42
CA SER A 242 17.76 40.86 -31.56
C SER A 242 18.62 41.62 -32.59
N ALA A 243 18.58 41.10 -33.82
CA ALA A 243 18.73 41.76 -35.13
C ALA A 243 17.79 43.01 -35.28
N PRO A 244 17.81 43.85 -36.36
CA PRO A 244 18.32 43.57 -37.72
C PRO A 244 18.91 44.75 -38.57
N SER A 245 19.45 44.36 -39.74
CA SER A 245 19.45 45.00 -41.08
C SER A 245 20.09 46.38 -41.37
N LYS A 246 21.05 46.42 -42.33
CA LYS A 246 20.88 46.99 -43.69
C LYS A 246 22.13 46.83 -44.60
N PRO A 247 21.97 46.93 -45.95
CA PRO A 247 22.91 46.47 -46.99
C PRO A 247 23.59 47.61 -47.79
N ALA A 248 24.55 47.24 -48.67
CA ALA A 248 25.12 47.96 -49.85
C ALA A 248 26.67 47.85 -49.84
N THR A 249 27.44 47.70 -50.91
CA THR A 249 27.27 47.55 -52.37
C THR A 249 28.66 47.25 -52.96
N LEU A 250 28.72 46.34 -53.94
CA LEU A 250 29.54 46.36 -55.17
C LEU A 250 31.05 46.69 -55.08
N ALA A 251 31.88 45.67 -55.28
CA ALA A 251 33.08 45.77 -56.11
C ALA A 251 33.32 44.43 -56.81
N ALA A 252 33.12 44.42 -58.12
CA ALA A 252 33.35 43.31 -59.01
C ALA A 252 34.83 43.26 -59.39
N SER A 253 35.43 42.08 -59.28
CA SER A 253 36.60 41.66 -60.06
C SER A 253 36.64 40.13 -60.07
N ASN A 254 36.06 39.55 -61.12
CA ASN A 254 36.51 38.25 -61.61
C ASN A 254 37.77 38.52 -62.46
N PRO A 255 38.76 37.61 -62.44
CA PRO A 255 38.73 36.64 -63.53
C PRO A 255 39.05 35.22 -63.05
N GLU A 256 38.22 34.30 -63.52
CA GLU A 256 38.60 32.98 -64.05
C GLU A 256 39.86 32.37 -63.44
N ASP A 257 39.67 31.52 -62.42
CA ASP A 257 40.55 30.37 -62.23
C ASP A 257 39.75 29.21 -61.63
N SER A 258 39.76 28.10 -62.37
CA SER A 258 39.38 26.75 -61.93
C SER A 258 37.90 26.51 -61.61
N ASP A 259 37.16 26.07 -62.63
CA ASP A 259 36.15 25.02 -62.49
C ASP A 259 36.83 23.82 -61.80
N ASP A 260 36.76 23.77 -60.48
CA ASP A 260 36.66 22.51 -59.75
C ASP A 260 35.43 22.70 -58.86
N ASP A 261 34.26 22.47 -59.47
CA ASP A 261 33.23 21.70 -58.76
C ASP A 261 33.92 20.38 -58.37
N ASP A 262 34.68 20.41 -57.27
CA ASP A 262 34.97 19.24 -56.47
C ASP A 262 33.61 18.84 -55.87
N GLU A 263 32.74 18.31 -56.73
CA GLU A 263 31.85 17.22 -56.39
C GLU A 263 32.73 16.26 -55.62
N MET A 264 32.69 16.36 -54.29
CA MET A 264 33.32 15.42 -53.38
C MET A 264 32.64 14.07 -53.63
N GLU A 265 33.02 13.40 -54.71
CA GLU A 265 32.66 12.03 -55.00
C GLU A 265 33.27 11.22 -53.86
N LEU A 266 32.43 10.90 -52.89
CA LEU A 266 32.76 10.01 -51.78
C LEU A 266 33.50 8.80 -52.35
N SER A 267 34.71 8.51 -51.85
CA SER A 267 35.43 7.33 -52.31
C SER A 267 34.54 6.11 -52.13
N GLN A 268 34.58 5.15 -53.05
CA GLN A 268 33.70 3.97 -52.97
C GLN A 268 33.75 3.28 -51.58
N SER A 269 34.91 3.34 -50.91
CA SER A 269 35.08 2.90 -49.52
C SER A 269 34.29 3.71 -48.48
N GLN A 270 34.16 5.02 -48.63
CA GLN A 270 33.40 5.90 -47.75
C GLN A 270 31.88 5.69 -47.92
N ILE A 271 31.43 5.42 -49.14
CA ILE A 271 30.03 5.06 -49.43
C ILE A 271 29.67 3.75 -48.73
N LEU A 272 30.51 2.72 -48.86
CA LEU A 272 30.31 1.44 -48.19
C LEU A 272 30.28 1.59 -46.66
N GLN A 273 31.15 2.45 -46.11
CA GLN A 273 31.15 2.76 -44.68
C GLN A 273 29.85 3.45 -44.25
N PHE A 274 29.35 4.45 -45.01
CA PHE A 274 28.09 5.11 -44.69
C PHE A 274 26.88 4.18 -44.82
N GLU A 275 26.89 3.26 -45.78
CA GLU A 275 25.86 2.23 -45.90
C GLU A 275 25.85 1.28 -44.70
N GLU A 276 27.02 0.85 -44.23
CA GLU A 276 27.18 0.04 -43.02
C GLU A 276 26.76 0.80 -41.75
N GLU A 277 27.15 2.07 -41.62
CA GLU A 277 26.75 2.94 -40.50
C GLU A 277 25.24 3.19 -40.50
N ASN A 278 24.63 3.50 -41.66
CA ASN A 278 23.18 3.67 -41.78
C ASN A 278 22.42 2.38 -41.46
N ALA A 279 22.89 1.22 -41.95
CA ALA A 279 22.29 -0.08 -41.64
C ALA A 279 22.38 -0.38 -40.13
N THR A 280 23.50 -0.04 -39.50
CA THR A 280 23.69 -0.20 -38.05
C THR A 280 22.74 0.68 -37.27
N ILE A 281 22.66 1.98 -37.60
CA ILE A 281 21.76 2.94 -36.94
C ILE A 281 20.28 2.51 -37.09
N LEU A 282 19.89 2.03 -38.28
CA LEU A 282 18.53 1.60 -38.54
C LEU A 282 18.18 0.34 -37.73
N ARG A 283 19.14 -0.58 -37.56
CA ARG A 283 19.00 -1.74 -36.69
C ARG A 283 18.87 -1.34 -35.22
N GLU A 284 19.72 -0.43 -34.74
CA GLU A 284 19.62 0.10 -33.36
C GLU A 284 18.28 0.80 -33.12
N ALA A 285 17.77 1.55 -34.11
CA ALA A 285 16.47 2.20 -34.02
C ALA A 285 15.32 1.18 -33.95
N GLN A 286 15.39 0.09 -34.73
CA GLN A 286 14.42 -1.00 -34.69
C GLN A 286 14.44 -1.72 -33.32
N ASP A 287 15.63 -2.05 -32.81
CA ASP A 287 15.81 -2.71 -31.51
C ASP A 287 15.32 -1.83 -30.35
N ALA A 288 15.61 -0.52 -30.42
CA ALA A 288 15.13 0.42 -29.42
C ALA A 288 13.60 0.57 -29.45
N LEU A 289 12.98 0.56 -30.64
CA LEU A 289 11.53 0.59 -30.79
C LEU A 289 10.87 -0.67 -30.23
N ALA A 290 11.41 -1.85 -30.54
CA ALA A 290 10.92 -3.11 -29.97
C ALA A 290 10.99 -3.12 -28.43
N THR A 291 12.08 -2.57 -27.88
CA THR A 291 12.25 -2.43 -26.41
C THR A 291 11.21 -1.49 -25.81
N VAL A 292 10.91 -0.37 -26.46
CA VAL A 292 9.87 0.57 -26.01
C VAL A 292 8.50 -0.08 -26.04
N GLN A 293 8.13 -0.78 -27.11
CA GLN A 293 6.84 -1.48 -27.22
C GLN A 293 6.69 -2.55 -26.11
N GLN A 294 7.76 -3.30 -25.84
CA GLN A 294 7.74 -4.28 -24.75
C GLN A 294 7.56 -3.59 -23.38
N ALA A 295 8.23 -2.46 -23.15
CA ALA A 295 8.09 -1.71 -21.91
C ALA A 295 6.68 -1.10 -21.76
N GLU A 296 6.08 -0.60 -22.84
CA GLU A 296 4.69 -0.11 -22.86
C GLU A 296 3.69 -1.22 -22.48
N SER A 297 3.84 -2.42 -23.04
CA SER A 297 3.00 -3.57 -22.69
C SER A 297 3.08 -3.90 -21.19
N ARG A 298 4.30 -3.94 -20.63
CA ARG A 298 4.50 -4.17 -19.19
C ARG A 298 3.89 -3.06 -18.33
N LEU A 299 4.00 -1.81 -18.76
CA LEU A 299 3.37 -0.67 -18.08
C LEU A 299 1.85 -0.78 -18.10
N MET A 300 1.25 -1.23 -19.22
CA MET A 300 -0.19 -1.46 -19.30
C MET A 300 -0.64 -2.51 -18.27
N GLU A 301 0.05 -3.64 -18.17
CA GLU A 301 -0.25 -4.69 -17.18
C GLU A 301 -0.19 -4.16 -15.73
N ILE A 302 0.82 -3.36 -15.40
CA ILE A 302 0.98 -2.78 -14.07
C ILE A 302 -0.09 -1.72 -13.80
N SER A 303 -0.43 -0.93 -14.81
CA SER A 303 -1.53 0.04 -14.72
C SER A 303 -2.89 -0.64 -14.49
N ALA A 304 -3.12 -1.81 -15.11
CA ALA A 304 -4.33 -2.59 -14.91
C ALA A 304 -4.40 -3.15 -13.48
N LEU A 305 -3.30 -3.72 -12.98
CA LEU A 305 -3.22 -4.18 -11.58
C LEU A 305 -3.45 -3.03 -10.59
N GLN A 306 -2.84 -1.87 -10.83
CA GLN A 306 -3.01 -0.70 -9.99
C GLN A 306 -4.46 -0.18 -10.01
N MET A 307 -5.10 -0.17 -11.18
CA MET A 307 -6.51 0.21 -11.32
C MET A 307 -7.41 -0.73 -10.53
N GLU A 308 -7.15 -2.05 -10.58
CA GLU A 308 -7.88 -3.05 -9.80
C GLU A 308 -7.72 -2.79 -8.29
N LEU A 309 -6.49 -2.55 -7.81
CA LEU A 309 -6.23 -2.24 -6.40
C LEU A 309 -6.95 -0.97 -5.94
N VAL A 310 -6.88 0.11 -6.73
CA VAL A 310 -7.54 1.39 -6.40
C VAL A 310 -9.06 1.25 -6.43
N SER A 311 -9.62 0.57 -7.44
CA SER A 311 -11.05 0.28 -7.51
C SER A 311 -11.52 -0.49 -6.27
N HIS A 312 -10.80 -1.55 -5.91
CA HIS A 312 -11.11 -2.35 -4.73
C HIS A 312 -11.04 -1.53 -3.43
N LEU A 313 -10.07 -0.62 -3.31
CA LEU A 313 -9.98 0.30 -2.17
C LEU A 313 -11.17 1.24 -2.06
N THR A 314 -11.63 1.80 -3.18
CA THR A 314 -12.80 2.69 -3.18
C THR A 314 -14.07 1.96 -2.76
N GLN A 315 -14.27 0.73 -3.25
CA GLN A 315 -15.38 -0.12 -2.83
C GLN A 315 -15.29 -0.49 -1.34
N GLN A 316 -14.09 -0.77 -0.84
CA GLN A 316 -13.89 -1.14 0.57
C GLN A 316 -14.00 0.03 1.55
N ALA A 317 -13.72 1.27 1.13
CA ALA A 317 -13.76 2.43 2.01
C ALA A 317 -15.16 2.65 2.62
N GLU A 318 -16.19 2.62 1.78
CA GLU A 318 -17.58 2.77 2.23
C GLU A 318 -18.00 1.66 3.20
N ILE A 319 -17.65 0.40 2.89
CA ILE A 319 -17.96 -0.75 3.74
C ILE A 319 -17.25 -0.63 5.09
N THR A 320 -15.99 -0.19 5.09
CA THR A 320 -15.18 -0.06 6.31
C THR A 320 -15.74 1.03 7.22
N ASP A 321 -16.15 2.17 6.65
CA ASP A 321 -16.74 3.27 7.40
C ASP A 321 -18.08 2.86 8.03
N GLN A 322 -18.94 2.17 7.27
CA GLN A 322 -20.20 1.61 7.79
C GLN A 322 -19.94 0.62 8.95
N LEU A 323 -19.02 -0.33 8.77
CA LEU A 323 -18.70 -1.32 9.81
C LEU A 323 -18.13 -0.68 11.07
N TYR A 324 -17.39 0.42 10.92
CA TYR A 324 -16.83 1.17 12.04
C TYR A 324 -17.91 1.92 12.83
N GLU A 325 -18.82 2.61 12.14
CA GLU A 325 -19.96 3.27 12.76
C GLU A 325 -20.86 2.26 13.51
N ASP A 326 -21.18 1.14 12.86
CA ASP A 326 -21.96 0.04 13.44
C ASP A 326 -21.31 -0.49 14.72
N ALA A 327 -19.97 -0.69 14.70
CA ALA A 327 -19.24 -1.18 15.86
C ALA A 327 -19.25 -0.18 17.04
N ILE A 328 -19.21 1.14 16.76
CA ILE A 328 -19.30 2.18 17.79
C ILE A 328 -20.70 2.20 18.40
N GLU A 329 -21.75 2.18 17.57
CA GLU A 329 -23.14 2.19 18.03
C GLU A 329 -23.43 0.94 18.88
N ALA A 330 -22.99 -0.23 18.41
CA ALA A 330 -23.10 -1.48 19.14
C ALA A 330 -22.38 -1.42 20.51
N GLY A 331 -21.20 -0.79 20.58
CA GLY A 331 -20.50 -0.56 21.84
C GLY A 331 -21.28 0.35 22.80
N ALA A 332 -21.84 1.45 22.31
CA ALA A 332 -22.58 2.42 23.11
C ALA A 332 -23.89 1.84 23.68
N THR A 333 -24.66 1.14 22.84
CA THR A 333 -25.93 0.51 23.23
C THR A 333 -25.73 -0.54 24.32
N VAL A 334 -24.61 -1.25 24.32
CA VAL A 334 -24.30 -2.28 25.33
C VAL A 334 -23.82 -1.69 26.63
N GLY A 335 -23.06 -0.59 26.59
CA GLY A 335 -22.74 0.18 27.78
C GLY A 335 -24.01 0.63 28.51
N ALA A 336 -24.97 1.17 27.74
CA ALA A 336 -26.27 1.57 28.27
C ALA A 336 -27.09 0.36 28.77
N GLY A 337 -27.13 -0.74 28.01
CA GLY A 337 -27.85 -1.96 28.38
C GLY A 337 -27.31 -2.62 29.64
N ASN A 338 -25.99 -2.71 29.79
CA ASN A 338 -25.36 -3.25 31.00
C ASN A 338 -25.67 -2.37 32.23
N LYS A 339 -25.67 -1.04 32.07
CA LYS A 339 -26.08 -0.11 33.12
C LYS A 339 -27.53 -0.36 33.54
N GLN A 340 -28.45 -0.54 32.58
CA GLN A 340 -29.84 -0.87 32.85
C GLN A 340 -30.01 -2.23 33.54
N LEU A 341 -29.23 -3.25 33.17
CA LEU A 341 -29.24 -4.56 33.82
C LEU A 341 -28.77 -4.50 35.28
N ILE A 342 -27.73 -3.69 35.55
CA ILE A 342 -27.24 -3.45 36.92
C ILE A 342 -28.32 -2.74 37.74
N GLU A 343 -28.96 -1.72 37.16
CA GLU A 343 -30.02 -0.97 37.81
C GLU A 343 -31.27 -1.83 38.07
N ALA A 344 -31.69 -2.63 37.09
CA ALA A 344 -32.79 -3.59 37.23
C ALA A 344 -32.51 -4.62 38.32
N ARG A 345 -31.27 -5.13 38.41
CA ARG A 345 -30.87 -6.04 39.49
C ARG A 345 -30.94 -5.36 40.86
N ARG A 346 -30.56 -4.08 40.96
CA ARG A 346 -30.67 -3.31 42.20
C ARG A 346 -32.15 -3.13 42.59
N ARG A 347 -32.99 -2.69 41.66
CA ARG A 347 -34.45 -2.54 41.87
C ARG A 347 -35.12 -3.85 42.28
N GLN A 348 -34.69 -4.99 41.73
CA GLN A 348 -35.21 -6.30 42.12
C GLN A 348 -34.84 -6.67 43.57
N LYS A 349 -33.63 -6.32 44.03
CA LYS A 349 -33.23 -6.52 45.43
C LYS A 349 -34.04 -5.63 46.37
N ASP A 350 -34.22 -4.37 46.00
CA ASP A 350 -34.99 -3.40 46.80
C ASP A 350 -36.47 -3.80 46.89
N SER A 351 -37.07 -4.27 45.79
CA SER A 351 -38.42 -4.81 45.76
C SER A 351 -38.58 -6.04 46.66
N ARG A 352 -37.62 -6.98 46.63
CA ARG A 352 -37.64 -8.15 47.53
C ARG A 352 -37.51 -7.75 49.00
N LEU A 353 -36.66 -6.79 49.33
CA LEU A 353 -36.52 -6.27 50.68
C LEU A 353 -37.83 -5.63 51.16
N PHE A 354 -38.46 -4.80 50.33
CA PHE A 354 -39.72 -4.15 50.65
C PHE A 354 -40.85 -5.16 50.92
N ILE A 355 -40.97 -6.19 50.08
CA ILE A 355 -41.94 -7.29 50.29
C ILE A 355 -41.70 -7.99 51.63
N LEU A 356 -40.44 -8.23 51.99
CA LEU A 356 -40.07 -8.89 53.25
C LEU A 356 -40.43 -8.04 54.47
N VAL A 357 -40.12 -6.73 54.43
CA VAL A 357 -40.50 -5.77 55.48
C VAL A 357 -42.02 -5.65 55.61
N PHE A 358 -42.73 -5.58 54.47
CA PHE A 358 -44.19 -5.53 54.46
C PHE A 358 -44.81 -6.78 55.10
N LEU A 359 -44.30 -7.97 54.76
CA LEU A 359 -44.81 -9.23 55.30
C LEU A 359 -44.54 -9.35 56.81
N LEU A 360 -43.37 -8.92 57.28
CA LEU A 360 -43.04 -8.86 58.70
C LEU A 360 -43.92 -7.85 59.47
N GLY A 361 -44.17 -6.67 58.88
CA GLY A 361 -45.05 -5.67 59.45
C GLY A 361 -46.50 -6.17 59.56
N ALA A 362 -46.99 -6.84 58.52
CA ALA A 362 -48.33 -7.42 58.50
C ALA A 362 -48.50 -8.55 59.52
N THR A 363 -47.50 -9.43 59.69
CA THR A 363 -47.56 -10.49 60.71
C THR A 363 -47.56 -9.90 62.13
N MET A 364 -46.77 -8.86 62.37
CA MET A 364 -46.73 -8.17 63.66
C MET A 364 -48.05 -7.45 63.94
N ALA A 365 -48.66 -6.80 62.94
CA ALA A 365 -49.97 -6.17 63.07
C ALA A 365 -51.09 -7.18 63.39
N LEU A 366 -51.09 -8.34 62.73
CA LEU A 366 -52.04 -9.42 63.04
C LEU A 366 -51.87 -9.97 64.46
N LEU A 367 -50.63 -10.06 64.95
CA LEU A 367 -50.35 -10.50 66.31
C LEU A 367 -50.92 -9.52 67.35
N PHE A 368 -50.77 -8.21 67.13
CA PHE A 368 -51.35 -7.19 68.01
C PHE A 368 -52.88 -7.15 67.94
N LEU A 369 -53.48 -7.39 66.77
CA LEU A 369 -54.93 -7.42 66.60
C LEU A 369 -55.59 -8.67 67.24
N HIS A 370 -54.84 -9.77 67.38
CA HIS A 370 -55.34 -10.97 68.05
C HIS A 370 -55.21 -10.89 69.59
N ASN A 371 -54.24 -10.12 70.08
CA ASN A 371 -53.92 -10.01 71.50
C ASN A 371 -54.63 -8.83 72.19
N TYR A 372 -55.59 -8.21 71.50
CA TYR A 372 -56.49 -7.16 71.98
C TYR A 372 -57.91 -7.54 71.57
#